data_AF-A0A6C0IMN2-F1
#
_entry.id   AF-A0A6C0IMN2-F1
#
_cell.length_a   1.000
_cell.length_b   1.000
_cell.length_c   1.000
_cell.angle_alpha   90.00
_cell.angle_beta   90.00
_cell.angle_gamma   90.00
#
_symmetry.space_group_name_H-M   'P 1'
#
loop_
_entity.id
_entity.type
_entity.pdbx_description
1 polymer ?
#
loop_
_entity_poly.entity_id
_entity_poly.type
_entity_poly.pdbx_seq_one_letter_code
_entity_poly.pdbx_strand_id
1 'polypeptide(L)'
;MSLNDTVTKWILIDNKIQELNAELKQLRHDKNILESALTNYAKDNDMENTTVKVNNNKIKFSVTKTVEPITFKYLERNLCNIIKSEEQLQKTMEYLKDNREVKQTYSVKQVNK
;
A
#
# COMPACT_ATOMS: atom_id res chain seq x y z
N MET A 1 23.31 -21.42 -20.13
CA MET A 1 22.96 -20.01 -20.35
C MET A 1 24.03 -19.17 -19.66
N SER A 2 24.68 -18.24 -20.35
CA SER A 2 25.77 -17.46 -19.73
C SER A 2 25.22 -16.38 -18.79
N LEU A 3 26.06 -15.87 -17.87
CA LEU A 3 25.71 -14.75 -17.01
C LEU A 3 25.29 -13.53 -17.84
N ASN A 4 26.02 -13.23 -18.91
CA ASN A 4 25.75 -12.11 -19.82
C ASN A 4 24.38 -12.25 -20.49
N ASP A 5 24.01 -13.45 -20.95
CA ASP A 5 22.68 -13.69 -21.56
C ASP A 5 21.56 -13.49 -20.54
N THR A 6 21.79 -13.93 -19.29
CA THR A 6 20.81 -13.84 -18.21
C THR A 6 20.58 -12.40 -17.81
N VAL A 7 21.66 -11.63 -17.62
CA VAL A 7 21.60 -10.19 -17.30
C VAL A 7 20.95 -9.41 -18.44
N THR A 8 21.31 -9.69 -19.70
CA THR A 8 20.72 -9.01 -20.86
C THR A 8 19.21 -9.23 -20.93
N LYS A 9 18.74 -10.48 -20.75
CA LYS A 9 17.30 -10.77 -20.72
C LYS A 9 16.60 -10.11 -19.55
N TRP A 10 17.24 -10.11 -18.37
CA TRP A 10 16.70 -9.44 -17.19
C TRP A 10 16.52 -7.92 -17.42
N ILE A 11 17.50 -7.24 -18.01
CA ILE A 11 17.41 -5.81 -18.37
C ILE A 11 16.27 -5.54 -19.35
N LEU A 12 16.15 -6.38 -20.40
CA LEU A 12 15.07 -6.22 -21.39
C LEU A 12 13.68 -6.32 -20.75
N ILE A 13 13.50 -7.26 -19.82
CA ILE A 13 12.26 -7.43 -19.06
C ILE A 13 12.03 -6.23 -18.14
N ASP A 14 13.04 -5.79 -17.38
CA ASP A 14 12.92 -4.67 -16.44
C ASP A 14 12.54 -3.37 -17.16
N ASN A 15 13.20 -3.06 -18.28
CA ASN A 15 12.86 -1.91 -19.12
C ASN A 15 11.41 -1.98 -19.60
N LYS A 16 10.93 -3.16 -20.03
CA LYS A 16 9.54 -3.30 -20.48
C LYS A 16 8.52 -3.08 -19.35
N ILE A 17 8.85 -3.54 -18.15
CA ILE A 17 8.04 -3.28 -16.95
C ILE A 17 8.01 -1.79 -16.63
N GLN A 18 9.15 -1.09 -16.73
CA GLN A 18 9.21 0.36 -16.50
C GLN A 18 8.32 1.14 -17.48
N GLU A 19 8.34 0.79 -18.77
CA GLU A 19 7.46 1.38 -19.79
C GLU A 19 5.98 1.17 -19.47
N LEU A 20 5.57 -0.07 -19.21
CA LEU A 20 4.17 -0.40 -18.91
C LEU A 20 3.69 0.25 -17.61
N ASN A 21 4.58 0.38 -16.62
CA ASN A 21 4.27 1.06 -15.37
C ASN A 21 4.03 2.56 -15.56
N ALA A 22 4.70 3.20 -16.52
CA ALA A 22 4.46 4.61 -16.83
C ALA A 22 3.04 4.82 -17.38
N GLU A 23 2.61 3.98 -18.32
CA GLU A 23 1.24 4.00 -18.85
C GLU A 23 0.21 3.66 -17.75
N LEU A 24 0.47 2.62 -16.98
CA LEU A 24 -0.39 2.20 -15.88
C LEU A 24 -0.55 3.29 -14.81
N LYS A 25 0.49 4.08 -14.57
CA LYS A 25 0.44 5.22 -13.64
C LYS A 25 -0.56 6.27 -14.10
N GLN A 26 -0.58 6.58 -15.40
CA GLN A 26 -1.55 7.53 -15.97
C GLN A 26 -2.97 6.99 -15.87
N LEU A 27 -3.20 5.73 -16.28
CA LEU A 27 -4.52 5.10 -16.19
C LEU A 27 -5.05 5.05 -14.76
N ARG A 28 -4.18 4.76 -13.78
CA ARG A 28 -4.55 4.79 -12.35
C ARG A 28 -4.91 6.20 -11.88
N HIS A 29 -4.20 7.22 -12.34
CA HIS A 29 -4.50 8.61 -12.01
C HIS A 29 -5.88 9.02 -12.54
N ASP A 30 -6.13 8.80 -13.83
CA ASP A 30 -7.40 9.16 -14.47
C ASP A 30 -8.57 8.39 -13.85
N LYS A 31 -8.37 7.10 -13.58
CA LYS A 31 -9.34 6.27 -12.85
C LYS A 31 -9.66 6.84 -11.47
N ASN A 32 -8.64 7.20 -10.68
CA ASN A 32 -8.85 7.73 -9.33
C ASN A 32 -9.60 9.07 -9.33
N ILE A 33 -9.39 9.92 -10.35
CA ILE A 33 -10.16 11.16 -10.52
C ILE A 33 -11.64 10.83 -10.71
N LEU A 34 -11.96 9.90 -11.61
CA LEU A 34 -13.33 9.47 -11.87
C LEU A 34 -13.97 8.79 -10.65
N GLU A 35 -13.24 7.91 -9.96
CA GLU A 35 -13.73 7.26 -8.74
C GLU A 35 -14.03 8.30 -7.64
N SER A 36 -13.20 9.33 -7.48
CA SER A 36 -13.44 10.40 -6.50
C SER A 36 -14.70 11.21 -6.82
N ALA A 37 -14.95 11.51 -8.10
CA ALA A 37 -16.19 12.17 -8.51
C ALA A 37 -17.42 11.28 -8.24
N LEU A 38 -17.32 9.99 -8.54
CA LEU A 38 -18.39 9.01 -8.34
C LEU A 38 -18.69 8.76 -6.86
N THR A 39 -17.69 8.68 -6.00
CA THR A 39 -17.89 8.50 -4.55
C THR A 39 -18.48 9.74 -3.90
N ASN A 40 -18.07 10.94 -4.32
CA ASN A 40 -18.69 12.19 -3.88
C ASN A 40 -20.16 12.26 -4.30
N TYR A 41 -20.46 11.96 -5.56
CA TYR A 41 -21.85 11.89 -6.04
C TYR A 41 -22.68 10.88 -5.24
N ALA A 42 -22.14 9.69 -4.97
CA ALA A 42 -22.85 8.67 -4.19
C ALA A 42 -23.11 9.13 -2.75
N LYS A 43 -22.19 9.87 -2.14
CA LYS A 43 -22.34 10.44 -0.80
C LYS A 43 -23.38 11.56 -0.78
N ASP A 44 -23.35 12.46 -1.76
CA ASP A 44 -24.29 13.60 -1.84
C ASP A 44 -25.74 13.18 -2.12
N ASN A 45 -25.94 11.93 -2.56
CA ASN A 45 -27.25 11.36 -2.90
C ASN A 45 -27.65 10.18 -1.98
N ASP A 46 -27.00 10.00 -0.83
CA ASP A 46 -27.28 8.92 0.15
C ASP A 46 -27.26 7.50 -0.47
N MET A 47 -26.41 7.29 -1.48
CA MET A 47 -26.26 6.03 -2.21
C MET A 47 -25.16 5.14 -1.61
N GLU A 48 -24.73 5.38 -0.37
CA GLU A 48 -23.74 4.54 0.27
C GLU A 48 -24.24 3.09 0.39
N ASN A 49 -23.34 2.14 0.12
CA ASN A 49 -23.65 0.70 0.14
C ASN A 49 -24.67 0.23 -0.90
N THR A 50 -24.99 1.06 -1.89
CA THR A 50 -25.93 0.73 -2.98
C THR A 50 -25.20 0.11 -4.18
N THR A 51 -25.90 -0.76 -4.91
CA THR A 51 -25.44 -1.30 -6.20
C THR A 51 -26.28 -0.75 -7.33
N VAL A 52 -25.64 -0.12 -8.32
CA VAL A 52 -26.28 0.43 -9.52
C VAL A 52 -25.90 -0.43 -10.72
N LYS A 53 -26.84 -0.62 -11.65
CA LYS A 53 -26.58 -1.26 -12.94
C LYS A 53 -26.42 -0.19 -14.00
N VAL A 54 -25.28 -0.18 -14.69
CA VAL A 54 -25.02 0.73 -15.83
C VAL A 54 -24.66 -0.14 -17.03
N ASN A 55 -25.48 -0.11 -18.07
CA ASN A 55 -25.40 -1.00 -19.23
C ASN A 55 -25.36 -2.48 -18.79
N ASN A 56 -24.24 -3.16 -19.05
CA ASN A 56 -23.99 -4.55 -18.66
C ASN A 56 -23.18 -4.70 -17.36
N ASN A 57 -22.80 -3.59 -16.73
CA ASN A 57 -21.96 -3.58 -15.54
C ASN A 57 -22.79 -3.33 -14.28
N LYS A 58 -22.38 -3.92 -13.15
CA LYS A 58 -22.88 -3.62 -11.82
C LYS A 58 -21.79 -2.92 -11.03
N ILE A 59 -22.10 -1.74 -10.51
CA ILE A 59 -21.18 -0.91 -9.71
C ILE A 59 -21.72 -0.85 -8.30
N LYS A 60 -20.90 -1.24 -7.31
CA LYS A 60 -21.24 -1.13 -5.90
C LYS A 60 -20.49 0.06 -5.30
N PHE A 61 -21.23 1.02 -4.76
CA PHE A 61 -20.68 2.04 -3.88
C PHE A 61 -20.61 1.42 -2.50
N SER A 62 -19.42 1.21 -1.95
CA SER A 62 -19.25 0.60 -0.63
C SER A 62 -18.49 1.51 0.30
N VAL A 63 -18.97 1.61 1.54
CA VAL A 63 -18.23 2.26 2.61
C VAL A 63 -17.43 1.21 3.35
N THR A 64 -16.12 1.28 3.24
CA THR A 64 -15.21 0.40 3.97
C THR A 64 -14.67 1.14 5.19
N LYS A 65 -14.81 0.54 6.37
CA LYS A 65 -14.14 1.01 7.59
C LYS A 65 -12.77 0.36 7.66
N THR A 66 -11.72 1.17 7.60
CA THR A 66 -10.34 0.69 7.77
C THR A 66 -9.91 0.95 9.20
N VAL A 67 -9.45 -0.08 9.90
CA VAL A 67 -8.87 0.05 11.24
C VAL A 67 -7.44 0.54 11.12
N GLU A 68 -7.02 1.43 12.02
CA GLU A 68 -5.64 1.91 12.05
C GLU A 68 -4.66 0.73 12.20
N PRO A 69 -3.58 0.66 11.40
CA PRO A 69 -2.58 -0.39 11.54
C PRO A 69 -1.89 -0.31 12.89
N ILE A 70 -1.53 -1.48 13.45
CA ILE A 70 -0.78 -1.58 14.70
C ILE A 70 0.70 -1.25 14.41
N THR A 71 1.00 0.04 14.36
CA THR A 71 2.36 0.58 14.23
C THR A 71 3.03 0.70 15.60
N PHE A 72 4.35 0.85 15.64
CA PHE A 72 5.03 1.16 16.91
C PHE A 72 4.53 2.46 17.54
N LYS A 73 4.20 3.48 16.73
CA LYS A 73 3.59 4.72 17.21
C LYS A 73 2.20 4.49 17.82
N TYR A 74 1.39 3.63 17.19
CA TYR A 74 0.11 3.20 17.75
C TYR A 74 0.31 2.48 19.08
N LEU A 75 1.26 1.53 19.15
CA LEU A 75 1.56 0.78 20.37
C LEU A 75 2.03 1.72 21.49
N GLU A 76 3.00 2.59 21.23
CA GLU A 76 3.53 3.54 22.21
C GLU A 76 2.43 4.46 22.77
N ARG A 77 1.62 5.05 21.88
CA ARG A 77 0.49 5.92 22.25
C ARG A 77 -0.56 5.21 23.11
N ASN A 78 -0.77 3.91 22.91
CA ASN A 78 -1.75 3.17 23.69
C ASN A 78 -1.16 2.57 24.97
N LEU A 79 0.09 2.10 24.91
CA LEU A 79 0.79 1.52 26.06
C LEU A 79 1.14 2.58 27.11
N CYS A 80 1.35 3.84 26.76
CA CYS A 80 1.54 4.91 27.75
C CYS A 80 0.32 5.12 28.67
N ASN A 81 -0.88 4.74 28.21
CA ASN A 81 -2.10 4.78 29.03
C ASN A 81 -2.17 3.63 30.05
N ILE A 82 -1.38 2.57 29.84
CA ILE A 82 -1.37 1.35 30.67
C ILE A 82 -0.13 1.35 31.57
N ILE A 83 1.03 1.70 31.00
CA ILE A 83 2.33 1.74 31.66
C ILE A 83 2.60 3.18 32.10
N LYS A 84 2.44 3.44 33.41
CA LYS A 84 2.60 4.79 33.99
C LYS A 84 4.06 5.26 34.06
N SER A 85 5.01 4.33 34.07
CA SER A 85 6.45 4.64 34.08
C SER A 85 6.95 4.80 32.65
N GLU A 86 7.42 6.00 32.33
CA GLU A 86 8.03 6.31 31.03
C GLU A 86 9.24 5.41 30.74
N GLU A 87 10.06 5.14 31.76
CA GLU A 87 11.20 4.23 31.64
C GLU A 87 10.78 2.79 31.27
N GLN A 88 9.70 2.28 31.89
CA GLN A 88 9.17 0.95 31.56
C GLN A 88 8.54 0.91 30.17
N LEU A 89 7.86 1.99 29.76
CA LEU A 89 7.32 2.10 28.41
C LEU A 89 8.44 2.03 27.38
N GLN A 90 9.49 2.83 27.57
CA GLN A 90 10.62 2.85 26.66
C GLN A 90 11.32 1.48 26.56
N LYS A 91 11.61 0.84 27.70
CA LYS A 91 12.18 -0.53 27.72
C LYS A 91 11.29 -1.54 27.00
N THR A 92 9.96 -1.43 27.14
CA THR A 92 9.01 -2.30 26.44
C THR A 92 9.09 -2.08 24.93
N MET A 93 9.10 -0.82 24.49
CA MET A 93 9.18 -0.46 23.09
C MET A 93 10.49 -0.90 22.44
N GLU A 94 11.61 -0.79 23.15
CA GLU A 94 12.93 -1.27 22.72
C GLU A 94 12.93 -2.81 22.60
N TYR A 95 12.45 -3.52 23.63
CA TYR A 95 12.34 -4.97 23.59
C TYR A 95 11.54 -5.47 22.37
N LEU A 96 10.40 -4.83 22.06
CA LEU A 96 9.59 -5.20 20.89
C LEU A 96 10.30 -4.92 19.55
N LYS A 97 11.18 -3.92 19.48
CA LYS A 97 11.97 -3.63 18.27
C LYS A 97 13.07 -4.68 18.10
N ASP A 98 13.78 -5.01 19.17
CA ASP A 98 14.95 -5.88 19.11
C ASP A 98 14.60 -7.34 18.87
N ASN A 99 13.41 -7.77 19.29
CA ASN A 99 12.93 -9.15 19.11
C ASN A 99 12.19 -9.38 17.77
N ARG A 100 12.11 -8.38 16.87
CA ARG A 100 11.51 -8.59 15.54
C ARG A 100 12.43 -9.46 14.68
N GLU A 101 11.85 -10.46 14.03
CA GLU A 101 12.55 -11.28 13.05
C GLU A 101 13.02 -10.41 11.87
N VAL A 102 14.34 -10.35 11.65
CA VAL A 102 14.94 -9.67 10.51
C VAL A 102 15.29 -10.72 9.46
N LYS A 103 14.59 -10.70 8.32
CA LYS A 103 14.92 -11.54 7.17
C LYS A 103 15.75 -10.75 6.17
N GLN A 104 16.92 -11.29 5.83
CA GLN A 104 17.73 -10.76 4.75
C GLN A 104 17.27 -11.38 3.43
N THR A 105 16.96 -10.51 2.46
CA THR A 105 16.61 -10.93 1.09
C THR A 105 17.58 -10.29 0.11
N TYR A 106 18.18 -11.09 -0.76
CA TYR A 106 19.00 -10.60 -1.85
C TYR A 106 18.09 -10.12 -3.00
N SER A 107 18.39 -8.96 -3.57
CA SER A 107 17.65 -8.42 -4.71
C SER A 107 18.60 -7.86 -5.76
N VAL A 108 18.15 -7.83 -7.00
CA VAL A 108 18.86 -7.24 -8.14
C VAL A 108 18.12 -5.95 -8.52
N LYS A 109 18.86 -4.85 -8.72
CA LYS A 109 18.30 -3.56 -9.10
C LYS A 109 19.18 -2.89 -10.16
N GLN A 110 18.55 -2.33 -11.18
CA GLN A 110 19.22 -1.51 -12.18
C GLN A 110 19.52 -0.14 -11.57
N VAL A 111 20.76 0.33 -11.71
CA VAL A 111 21.19 1.65 -11.24
C VAL A 111 21.59 2.44 -12.49
N ASN A 112 20.85 3.50 -12.79
CA ASN A 112 21.22 4.43 -13.85
C ASN A 112 22.36 5.32 -13.33
N LYS A 113 23.35 5.61 -14.20
CA LYS A 113 24.37 6.63 -13.94
C LYS A 113 23.77 8.03 -13.98
#